data_AF-A0A7K8NRH2-F1
#
_entry.id   AF-A0A7K8NRH2-F1
#
_cell.length_a   1.000
_cell.length_b   1.000
_cell.length_c   1.000
_cell.angle_alpha   90.00
_cell.angle_beta   90.00
_cell.angle_gamma   90.00
#
_symmetry.space_group_name_H-M   'P 1'
#
loop_
_entity.id
_entity.type
_entity.pdbx_description
1 polymer ?
#
loop_
_entity_poly.entity_id
_entity_poly.type
_entity_poly.pdbx_seq_one_letter_code
_entity_poly.pdbx_strand_id
1 'polypeptide(L)'
;ERLYCDALRQEDCKGLPFYCPFYRAAGALLGVNLWPEEPSARFLLCPDWAFCEFLPCAAEEATATALLGELWEGREYGLVLTARPGEYRCLLAPPRVGCVPRRPRPPVTLPSAPRRCRTGEVLRVAGFHKQCPVVEPVRRESQTLSVRGESIPEERFLQSLRRAVALWPGARLVDYACVESVLLGASSGACAPHYQVFVELRGLRDLSEGQRYKLDHCLQEDFPTYKSFRFKGSIGPLRLHLVAAGAFARLREAAGRPRPMPRVLRERRLLA
;
A
#
# COMPACT_ATOMS: atom_id res chain seq x y z
N GLU A 1 -6.08 -6.34 -1.70
CA GLU A 1 -7.18 -7.14 -1.10
C GLU A 1 -8.30 -7.50 -2.08
N ARG A 2 -8.99 -6.56 -2.77
CA ARG A 2 -10.06 -6.88 -3.74
C ARG A 2 -9.70 -7.96 -4.77
N LEU A 3 -8.51 -7.87 -5.37
CA LEU A 3 -8.02 -8.82 -6.38
C LEU A 3 -7.92 -10.27 -5.88
N TYR A 4 -7.61 -10.47 -4.59
CA TYR A 4 -7.53 -11.79 -4.00
C TYR A 4 -8.93 -12.37 -3.72
N CYS A 5 -9.84 -11.52 -3.22
CA CYS A 5 -11.24 -11.91 -3.04
C CYS A 5 -11.90 -12.30 -4.37
N ASP A 6 -11.61 -11.56 -5.45
CA ASP A 6 -12.13 -11.88 -6.79
C ASP A 6 -11.61 -13.24 -7.30
N ALA A 7 -10.33 -13.55 -7.06
CA ALA A 7 -9.76 -14.86 -7.38
C ALA A 7 -10.44 -15.99 -6.57
N LEU A 8 -10.60 -15.82 -5.25
CA LEU A 8 -11.28 -16.80 -4.39
C LEU A 8 -12.74 -17.03 -4.79
N ARG A 9 -13.46 -15.96 -5.19
CA ARG A 9 -14.84 -16.06 -5.70
C ARG A 9 -14.93 -16.87 -6.99
N GLN A 10 -13.91 -16.80 -7.85
CA GLN A 10 -13.87 -17.51 -9.13
C GLN A 10 -13.45 -18.97 -9.00
N GLU A 11 -12.68 -19.32 -7.96
CA GLU A 11 -12.15 -20.67 -7.77
C GLU A 11 -12.88 -21.41 -6.63
N ASP A 12 -12.44 -21.23 -5.40
CA ASP A 12 -12.77 -22.11 -4.27
C ASP A 12 -14.06 -21.74 -3.51
N CYS A 13 -14.56 -20.51 -3.66
CA CYS A 13 -15.65 -19.98 -2.84
C CYS A 13 -16.89 -19.59 -3.67
N LYS A 14 -17.15 -20.31 -4.77
CA LYS A 14 -18.33 -20.07 -5.62
C LYS A 14 -19.62 -20.17 -4.80
N GLY A 15 -20.45 -19.13 -4.91
CA GLY A 15 -21.75 -19.07 -4.22
C GLY A 15 -21.70 -18.70 -2.73
N LEU A 16 -20.52 -18.50 -2.14
CA LEU A 16 -20.38 -18.07 -0.75
C LEU A 16 -20.40 -16.54 -0.65
N PRO A 17 -21.17 -15.95 0.29
CA PRO A 17 -21.13 -14.51 0.54
C PRO A 17 -19.80 -14.14 1.23
N PHE A 18 -19.11 -13.14 0.69
CA PHE A 18 -17.90 -12.58 1.30
C PHE A 18 -18.27 -11.35 2.10
N TYR A 19 -18.07 -11.43 3.42
CA TYR A 19 -18.36 -10.33 4.33
C TYR A 19 -17.08 -9.75 4.94
N CYS A 20 -16.91 -8.44 4.80
CA CYS A 20 -15.84 -7.68 5.44
C CYS A 20 -16.44 -6.79 6.54
N PRO A 21 -16.32 -7.15 7.82
CA PRO A 21 -17.04 -6.49 8.91
C PRO A 21 -16.44 -5.15 9.33
N PHE A 22 -15.15 -4.94 9.10
CA PHE A 22 -14.41 -3.80 9.64
C PHE A 22 -13.59 -3.09 8.57
N TYR A 23 -13.58 -1.77 8.63
CA TYR A 23 -12.68 -0.96 7.83
C TYR A 23 -11.50 -0.48 8.67
N ARG A 24 -10.30 -0.73 8.16
CA ARG A 24 -9.04 -0.33 8.79
C ARG A 24 -8.14 0.36 7.78
N ALA A 25 -7.61 1.53 8.12
CA ALA A 25 -6.60 2.20 7.31
C ALA A 25 -5.45 2.73 8.17
N ALA A 26 -4.22 2.66 7.65
CA ALA A 26 -3.00 3.08 8.34
C ALA A 26 -2.85 2.53 9.78
N GLY A 27 -3.39 1.34 10.04
CA GLY A 27 -3.36 0.69 11.35
C GLY A 27 -4.49 1.09 12.31
N ALA A 28 -5.31 2.08 11.97
CA ALA A 28 -6.46 2.51 12.77
C ALA A 28 -7.74 1.83 12.28
N LEU A 29 -8.57 1.38 13.23
CA LEU A 29 -9.93 0.89 12.96
C LEU A 29 -10.85 2.11 12.81
N LEU A 30 -11.58 2.19 11.69
CA LEU A 30 -12.29 3.41 11.30
C LEU A 30 -13.80 3.23 11.16
N GLY A 31 -14.25 2.01 10.90
CA GLY A 31 -15.68 1.80 10.66
C GLY A 31 -16.08 0.35 10.62
N VAL A 32 -17.39 0.16 10.53
CA VAL A 32 -18.08 -1.14 10.50
C VAL A 32 -18.93 -1.26 9.26
N ASN A 33 -18.98 -2.46 8.69
CA ASN A 33 -19.95 -2.78 7.64
C ASN A 33 -21.25 -3.22 8.31
N LEU A 34 -22.37 -2.60 7.95
CA LEU A 34 -23.70 -2.97 8.46
C LEU A 34 -24.51 -3.79 7.44
N TRP A 35 -23.95 -4.03 6.26
CA TRP A 35 -24.63 -4.65 5.11
C TRP A 35 -23.88 -5.91 4.67
N PRO A 36 -24.09 -7.05 5.36
CA PRO A 36 -23.38 -8.29 5.06
C PRO A 36 -23.78 -8.94 3.74
N GLU A 37 -24.97 -8.62 3.23
CA GLU A 37 -25.52 -9.21 1.99
C GLU A 37 -25.13 -8.42 0.73
N GLU A 38 -24.64 -7.20 0.89
CA GLU A 38 -24.29 -6.34 -0.24
C GLU A 38 -22.97 -6.78 -0.89
N PRO A 39 -22.91 -6.89 -2.24
CA PRO A 39 -21.71 -7.37 -2.94
C PRO A 39 -20.54 -6.38 -2.87
N SER A 40 -20.85 -5.09 -2.73
CA SER A 40 -19.89 -4.00 -2.51
C SER A 40 -19.77 -3.68 -1.03
N ALA A 41 -18.58 -3.89 -0.46
CA ALA A 41 -18.32 -3.54 0.93
C ALA A 41 -18.43 -2.02 1.15
N ARG A 42 -19.40 -1.64 2.00
CA ARG A 42 -19.64 -0.28 2.48
C ARG A 42 -19.37 -0.22 3.97
N PHE A 43 -18.85 0.90 4.45
CA PHE A 43 -18.48 1.03 5.85
C PHE A 43 -19.06 2.31 6.43
N LEU A 44 -19.76 2.17 7.55
CA LEU A 44 -20.14 3.28 8.41
C LEU A 44 -18.91 3.73 9.20
N LEU A 45 -18.47 4.97 9.00
CA LEU A 45 -17.37 5.51 9.79
C LEU A 45 -17.84 5.79 11.23
N CYS A 46 -16.99 5.45 12.20
CA CYS A 46 -17.24 5.64 13.61
C CYS A 46 -16.42 6.84 14.13
N PRO A 47 -17.04 8.02 14.37
CA PRO A 47 -16.31 9.22 14.76
C PRO A 47 -15.54 9.08 16.08
N ASP A 48 -16.03 8.25 16.99
CA ASP A 48 -15.41 8.00 18.29
C ASP A 48 -14.13 7.15 18.20
N TRP A 49 -13.89 6.47 17.07
CA TRP A 49 -12.76 5.53 16.93
C TRP A 49 -11.50 6.21 16.41
N ALA A 50 -11.66 7.20 15.54
CA ALA A 50 -10.56 8.00 15.01
C ALA A 50 -11.06 9.33 14.47
N PHE A 51 -10.30 10.40 14.73
CA PHE A 51 -10.56 11.69 14.10
C PHE A 51 -10.11 11.66 12.64
N CYS A 52 -11.08 11.75 11.73
CA CYS A 52 -10.90 11.65 10.29
C CYS A 52 -11.15 12.99 9.61
N GLU A 53 -10.22 13.39 8.76
CA GLU A 53 -10.29 14.55 7.87
C GLU A 53 -10.27 14.06 6.42
N PHE A 54 -10.89 14.82 5.51
CA PHE A 54 -11.15 14.38 4.14
C PHE A 54 -10.68 15.42 3.11
N LEU A 55 -9.85 15.01 2.17
CA LEU A 55 -9.32 15.89 1.13
C LEU A 55 -10.10 15.68 -0.18
N PRO A 56 -10.87 16.66 -0.69
CA PRO A 56 -11.64 16.47 -1.92
C PRO A 56 -10.73 16.14 -3.12
N CYS A 57 -11.00 15.04 -3.83
CA CYS A 57 -10.19 14.64 -4.98
C CYS A 57 -10.41 15.51 -6.23
N ALA A 58 -11.57 16.17 -6.33
CA ALA A 58 -11.95 16.99 -7.49
C ALA A 58 -11.31 18.39 -7.51
N ALA A 59 -10.66 18.81 -6.42
CA ALA A 59 -9.99 20.09 -6.33
C ALA A 59 -8.48 19.84 -6.35
N GLU A 60 -7.85 20.01 -7.51
CA GLU A 60 -6.41 19.76 -7.71
C GLU A 60 -5.50 20.59 -6.78
N GLU A 61 -6.05 21.60 -6.08
CA GLU A 61 -5.34 22.52 -5.18
C GLU A 61 -6.02 22.72 -3.81
N ALA A 62 -6.95 21.84 -3.40
CA ALA A 62 -7.57 21.98 -2.08
C ALA A 62 -6.52 21.78 -0.96
N THR A 63 -6.23 22.83 -0.22
CA THR A 63 -5.43 22.79 1.02
C THR A 63 -6.30 22.59 2.26
N ALA A 64 -7.62 22.85 2.14
CA ALA A 64 -8.58 22.66 3.20
C ALA A 64 -9.10 21.22 3.24
N THR A 65 -9.02 20.62 4.41
CA THR A 65 -9.66 19.33 4.72
C THR A 65 -11.12 19.58 5.10
N ALA A 66 -12.01 18.74 4.59
CA ALA A 66 -13.40 18.65 4.99
C ALA A 66 -13.54 17.75 6.22
N LEU A 67 -14.52 18.06 7.07
CA LEU A 67 -14.92 17.23 8.21
C LEU A 67 -16.04 16.26 7.82
N LEU A 68 -16.32 15.33 8.73
CA LEU A 68 -17.33 14.27 8.55
C LEU A 68 -18.71 14.80 8.11
N GLY A 69 -19.13 15.95 8.63
CA GLY A 69 -20.42 16.58 8.31
C GLY A 69 -20.45 17.41 7.02
N GLU A 70 -19.30 17.59 6.38
CA GLU A 70 -19.14 18.38 5.15
C GLU A 70 -18.97 17.49 3.91
N LEU A 71 -19.15 16.18 4.09
CA LEU A 71 -19.07 15.19 3.03
C LEU A 71 -20.33 15.21 2.17
N TRP A 72 -20.14 14.96 0.88
CA TRP A 72 -21.22 14.93 -0.10
C TRP A 72 -21.29 13.55 -0.75
N GLU A 73 -22.51 13.02 -0.85
CA GLU A 73 -22.76 11.75 -1.52
C GLU A 73 -22.26 11.76 -2.97
N GLY A 74 -21.71 10.63 -3.40
CA GLY A 74 -21.13 10.43 -4.73
C GLY A 74 -19.73 11.02 -4.91
N ARG A 75 -19.23 11.85 -3.97
CA ARG A 75 -17.90 12.47 -4.08
C ARG A 75 -16.79 11.58 -3.51
N GLU A 76 -15.60 11.74 -4.08
CA GLU A 76 -14.37 11.07 -3.64
C GLU A 76 -13.49 11.99 -2.81
N TYR A 77 -12.95 11.44 -1.72
CA TYR A 77 -12.07 12.13 -0.80
C TYR A 77 -10.87 11.28 -0.42
N GLY A 78 -9.68 11.89 -0.37
CA GLY A 78 -8.49 11.32 0.24
C GLY A 78 -8.60 11.34 1.77
N LEU A 79 -8.39 10.20 2.41
CA LEU A 79 -8.49 10.08 3.87
C LEU A 79 -7.22 10.57 4.57
N VAL A 80 -7.40 11.48 5.52
CA VAL A 80 -6.37 11.99 6.44
C VAL A 80 -6.74 11.60 7.85
N LEU A 81 -5.86 10.88 8.53
CA LEU A 81 -6.04 10.54 9.94
C LEU A 81 -5.24 11.49 10.81
N THR A 82 -5.87 11.98 11.86
CA THR A 82 -5.26 12.96 12.75
C THR A 82 -5.14 12.32 14.12
N ALA A 83 -3.91 11.89 14.42
CA ALA A 83 -3.61 11.22 15.67
C ALA A 83 -3.22 12.24 16.74
N ARG A 84 -3.87 12.15 17.91
CA ARG A 84 -3.34 12.80 19.12
C ARG A 84 -2.06 12.06 19.56
N PRO A 85 -1.02 12.77 20.01
CA PRO A 85 0.16 12.13 20.59
C PRO A 85 -0.26 11.21 21.74
N GLY A 86 -0.09 9.89 21.59
CA GLY A 86 -0.38 8.90 22.63
C GLY A 86 -1.61 8.01 22.41
N GLU A 87 -2.57 8.39 21.56
CA GLU A 87 -3.80 7.60 21.32
C GLU A 87 -3.66 6.62 20.15
N TYR A 88 -2.78 6.90 19.18
CA TYR A 88 -2.52 6.02 18.06
C TYR A 88 -1.01 5.91 17.83
N ARG A 89 -0.45 4.70 17.96
CA ARG A 89 0.86 4.39 17.38
C ARG A 89 0.68 4.35 15.86
N CYS A 90 0.71 5.52 15.22
CA CYS A 90 0.99 5.59 13.79
C CYS A 90 2.37 4.95 13.61
N LEU A 91 2.42 3.73 13.06
CA LEU A 91 3.64 2.97 12.82
C LEU A 91 4.41 3.60 11.65
N LEU A 92 4.87 4.83 11.83
CA LEU A 92 5.75 5.54 10.91
C LEU A 92 7.00 6.01 11.67
N ALA A 93 7.70 5.06 12.29
CA ALA A 93 9.14 5.06 12.51
C ALA A 93 9.56 3.73 13.15
N PRO A 94 10.65 3.07 12.71
CA PRO A 94 11.25 2.02 13.51
C PRO A 94 11.79 2.62 14.82
N PRO A 95 11.72 1.90 15.95
CA PRO A 95 12.45 2.31 17.15
C PRO A 95 13.94 2.31 16.81
N ARG A 96 14.62 3.43 17.05
CA ARG A 96 16.09 3.45 17.04
C ARG A 96 16.55 2.59 18.21
N VAL A 97 17.00 1.37 17.92
CA VAL A 97 17.64 0.48 18.89
C VAL A 97 19.01 1.09 19.21
N GLY A 98 19.24 1.45 20.48
CA GLY A 98 20.55 1.93 20.93
C GLY A 98 20.60 2.96 22.07
N CYS A 99 19.49 3.28 22.75
CA CYS A 99 19.54 4.20 23.89
C CYS A 99 19.29 3.45 25.21
N VAL A 100 20.38 3.21 25.95
CA VAL A 100 20.40 2.78 27.36
C VAL A 100 19.51 3.71 28.20
N PRO A 101 18.71 3.22 29.17
CA PRO A 101 17.81 4.06 29.93
C PRO A 101 18.59 4.88 30.97
N ARG A 102 19.08 6.07 30.57
CA ARG A 102 19.40 7.13 31.53
C ARG A 102 18.15 7.96 31.72
N ARG A 103 17.58 7.93 32.93
CA ARG A 103 16.45 8.78 33.35
C ARG A 103 16.75 10.24 32.97
N PRO A 104 15.94 10.90 32.12
CA PRO A 104 15.90 12.36 32.10
C PRO A 104 14.64 12.84 32.82
N ARG A 105 14.80 13.96 33.53
CA ARG A 105 13.73 14.78 34.11
C ARG A 105 12.63 15.04 33.08
N PRO A 106 11.35 15.16 33.48
CA PRO A 106 10.27 15.37 32.53
C PRO A 106 10.49 16.72 31.82
N PRO A 107 10.61 16.76 30.48
CA PRO A 107 10.50 18.02 29.77
C PRO A 107 9.03 18.44 29.82
N VAL A 108 8.79 19.68 30.22
CA VAL A 108 7.51 20.37 30.03
C VAL A 108 7.14 20.20 28.56
N THR A 109 6.15 19.36 28.28
CA THR A 109 5.70 19.09 26.92
C THR A 109 4.69 20.17 26.59
N LEU A 110 5.08 21.21 25.84
CA LEU A 110 4.09 22.04 25.15
C LEU A 110 3.15 21.10 24.37
N PRO A 111 1.82 21.31 24.39
CA PRO A 111 0.90 20.45 23.65
C PRO A 111 1.31 20.45 22.18
N SER A 112 1.90 19.34 21.74
CA SER A 112 2.33 19.17 20.36
C SER A 112 1.08 19.04 19.50
N ALA A 113 1.00 19.87 18.45
CA ALA A 113 -0.13 19.87 17.53
C ALA A 113 -0.37 18.44 16.98
N PRO A 114 -1.64 18.03 16.79
CA PRO A 114 -1.96 16.69 16.32
C PRO A 114 -1.32 16.45 14.95
N ARG A 115 -0.72 15.27 14.75
CA ARG A 115 -0.05 14.93 13.49
C ARG A 115 -1.08 14.44 12.50
N ARG A 116 -1.25 15.18 11.41
CA ARG A 116 -2.03 14.78 10.24
C ARG A 116 -1.23 13.76 9.41
N CYS A 117 -1.82 12.60 9.17
CA CYS A 117 -1.24 11.52 8.38
C CYS A 117 -2.14 11.23 7.18
N ARG A 118 -1.66 11.53 5.97
CA ARG A 118 -2.33 11.13 4.73
C ARG A 118 -2.21 9.61 4.60
N THR A 119 -3.33 8.90 4.60
CA THR A 119 -3.35 7.44 4.49
C THR A 119 -3.09 6.96 3.05
N GLY A 120 -3.34 7.85 2.08
CA GLY A 120 -3.35 7.53 0.66
C GLY A 120 -4.53 6.64 0.24
N GLU A 121 -5.54 6.46 1.09
CA GLU A 121 -6.82 5.85 0.74
C GLU A 121 -7.74 6.92 0.13
N VAL A 122 -8.44 6.57 -0.94
CA VAL A 122 -9.51 7.38 -1.52
C VAL A 122 -10.84 6.69 -1.24
N LEU A 123 -11.72 7.42 -0.58
CA LEU A 123 -13.04 6.99 -0.15
C LEU A 123 -14.10 7.71 -0.98
N ARG A 124 -15.07 6.97 -1.50
CA ARG A 124 -16.30 7.53 -2.06
C ARG A 124 -17.39 7.52 -1.00
N VAL A 125 -18.10 8.62 -0.85
CA VAL A 125 -19.28 8.68 0.03
C VAL A 125 -20.44 8.01 -0.70
N ALA A 126 -20.87 6.86 -0.21
CA ALA A 126 -21.98 6.10 -0.78
C ALA A 126 -23.35 6.57 -0.28
N GLY A 127 -23.37 7.37 0.78
CA GLY A 127 -24.59 7.90 1.38
C GLY A 127 -24.39 8.14 2.87
N PHE A 128 -25.50 8.22 3.60
CA PHE A 128 -25.49 8.45 5.04
C PHE A 128 -26.41 7.46 5.75
N HIS A 129 -25.92 6.88 6.84
CA HIS A 129 -26.76 6.16 7.78
C HIS A 129 -27.03 7.10 8.95
N LYS A 130 -28.26 7.65 8.98
CA LYS A 130 -28.60 8.79 9.83
C LYS A 130 -27.69 9.97 9.49
N GLN A 131 -26.89 10.46 10.44
CA GLN A 131 -25.93 11.56 10.24
C GLN A 131 -24.50 11.08 9.97
N CYS A 132 -24.25 9.78 10.00
CA CYS A 132 -22.91 9.22 9.84
C CYS A 132 -22.67 8.82 8.37
N PRO A 133 -21.53 9.21 7.77
CA PRO A 133 -21.25 8.90 6.38
C PRO A 133 -20.96 7.42 6.21
N VAL A 134 -21.51 6.88 5.13
CA VAL A 134 -21.21 5.55 4.63
C VAL A 134 -20.20 5.71 3.50
N VAL A 135 -19.05 5.05 3.62
CA VAL A 135 -17.95 5.18 2.69
C VAL A 135 -17.60 3.86 2.01
N GLU A 136 -17.15 3.97 0.78
CA GLU A 136 -16.62 2.89 -0.04
C GLU A 136 -15.16 3.20 -0.38
N PRO A 137 -14.20 2.35 0.02
CA PRO A 137 -12.83 2.49 -0.45
C PRO A 137 -12.77 2.27 -1.96
N VAL A 138 -12.40 3.28 -2.73
CA VAL A 138 -12.35 3.19 -4.20
C VAL A 138 -11.00 2.71 -4.66
N ARG A 139 -9.96 3.43 -4.24
CA ARG A 139 -8.58 3.23 -4.66
C ARG A 139 -7.62 3.66 -3.57
N ARG A 140 -6.41 3.12 -3.62
CA ARG A 140 -5.32 3.51 -2.73
C ARG A 140 -4.24 4.17 -3.57
N GLU A 141 -4.14 5.49 -3.48
CA GLU A 141 -3.11 6.31 -4.12
C GLU A 141 -1.74 6.12 -3.49
N SER A 142 -1.65 5.50 -2.30
CA SER A 142 -0.34 5.15 -1.75
C SER A 142 0.36 4.11 -2.65
N GLN A 143 1.56 4.47 -3.10
CA GLN A 143 2.49 3.58 -3.80
C GLN A 143 3.10 2.62 -2.78
N THR A 144 2.28 1.69 -2.31
CA THR A 144 2.65 0.69 -1.32
C THR A 144 2.40 -0.69 -1.89
N LEU A 145 3.35 -1.57 -1.63
CA LEU A 145 3.28 -2.98 -1.98
C LEU A 145 2.64 -3.75 -0.83
N SER A 146 1.60 -4.53 -1.14
CA SER A 146 0.92 -5.37 -0.15
C SER A 146 0.32 -6.62 -0.78
N VAL A 147 0.84 -7.79 -0.43
CA VAL A 147 0.34 -9.07 -0.93
C VAL A 147 -0.52 -9.81 0.10
N ARG A 148 -0.17 -9.74 1.39
CA ARG A 148 -0.87 -10.38 2.52
C ARG A 148 -1.13 -9.41 3.69
N GLY A 149 -1.22 -8.12 3.40
CA GLY A 149 -1.52 -7.08 4.40
C GLY A 149 -0.28 -6.46 5.07
N GLU A 150 0.92 -6.89 4.70
CA GLU A 150 2.15 -6.12 4.91
C GLU A 150 2.10 -4.84 4.08
N SER A 151 2.67 -3.75 4.58
CA SER A 151 2.72 -2.48 3.85
C SER A 151 4.17 -2.08 3.66
N ILE A 152 4.66 -2.20 2.44
CA ILE A 152 6.01 -1.76 2.05
C ILE A 152 5.86 -0.48 1.23
N PRO A 153 6.22 0.70 1.78
CA PRO A 153 6.22 1.95 1.03
C PRO A 153 7.23 1.92 -0.11
N GLU A 154 6.88 2.48 -1.27
CA GLU A 154 7.75 2.61 -2.45
C GLU A 154 9.12 3.20 -2.11
N GLU A 155 9.16 4.31 -1.37
CA GLU A 155 10.40 4.98 -0.96
C GLU A 155 11.36 4.01 -0.25
N ARG A 156 10.83 3.22 0.69
CA ARG A 156 11.63 2.25 1.43
C ARG A 156 11.99 1.04 0.57
N PHE A 157 11.09 0.60 -0.30
CA PHE A 157 11.39 -0.45 -1.26
C PHE A 157 12.54 -0.04 -2.20
N LEU A 158 12.53 1.20 -2.69
CA LEU A 158 13.59 1.75 -3.53
C LEU A 158 14.92 1.80 -2.79
N GLN A 159 14.92 2.12 -1.50
CA GLN A 159 16.13 2.06 -0.67
C GLN A 159 16.70 0.63 -0.59
N SER A 160 15.84 -0.37 -0.34
CA SER A 160 16.24 -1.79 -0.35
C SER A 160 16.74 -2.23 -1.74
N LEU A 161 16.08 -1.79 -2.82
CA LEU A 161 16.48 -2.09 -4.19
C LEU A 161 17.83 -1.48 -4.53
N ARG A 162 18.07 -0.20 -4.18
CA ARG A 162 19.37 0.46 -4.38
C ARG A 162 20.48 -0.25 -3.63
N ARG A 163 20.22 -0.70 -2.40
CA ARG A 163 21.16 -1.53 -1.64
C ARG A 163 21.48 -2.83 -2.35
N ALA A 164 20.47 -3.53 -2.86
CA ALA A 164 20.67 -4.78 -3.60
C ALA A 164 21.47 -4.55 -4.90
N VAL A 165 21.14 -3.50 -5.65
CA VAL A 165 21.84 -3.12 -6.90
C VAL A 165 23.30 -2.73 -6.63
N ALA A 166 23.59 -2.07 -5.50
CA ALA A 166 24.96 -1.73 -5.12
C ALA A 166 25.85 -2.98 -4.89
N LEU A 167 25.25 -4.14 -4.62
CA LEU A 167 25.94 -5.43 -4.47
C LEU A 167 26.14 -6.16 -5.81
N TRP A 168 25.75 -5.56 -6.94
CA TRP A 168 25.89 -6.11 -8.28
C TRP A 168 26.97 -5.32 -9.05
N PRO A 169 28.13 -5.92 -9.33
CA PRO A 169 29.23 -5.24 -10.00
C PRO A 169 28.81 -4.70 -11.38
N GLY A 170 29.10 -3.43 -11.66
CA GLY A 170 28.77 -2.79 -12.94
C GLY A 170 27.30 -2.44 -13.16
N ALA A 171 26.42 -2.76 -12.21
CA ALA A 171 24.99 -2.46 -12.29
C ALA A 171 24.70 -0.99 -11.97
N ARG A 172 23.87 -0.34 -12.79
CA ARG A 172 23.22 0.92 -12.43
C ARG A 172 21.72 0.81 -12.67
N LEU A 173 20.93 1.09 -11.63
CA LEU A 173 19.47 1.13 -11.74
C LEU A 173 19.07 2.35 -12.58
N VAL A 174 18.41 2.10 -13.70
CA VAL A 174 17.82 3.14 -14.56
C VAL A 174 16.40 3.39 -14.10
N ASP A 175 15.59 2.33 -14.04
CA ASP A 175 14.20 2.44 -13.65
C ASP A 175 13.64 1.11 -13.11
N TYR A 176 12.49 1.14 -12.45
CA TYR A 176 11.81 -0.05 -11.95
C TYR A 176 10.28 0.08 -11.91
N ALA A 177 9.61 -1.07 -11.89
CA ALA A 177 8.20 -1.19 -11.55
C ALA A 177 7.95 -2.49 -10.79
N CYS A 178 6.93 -2.47 -9.94
CA CYS A 178 6.53 -3.57 -9.07
C CYS A 178 5.08 -3.96 -9.34
N VAL A 179 4.83 -5.25 -9.30
CA VAL A 179 3.54 -5.88 -9.58
C VAL A 179 3.28 -6.91 -8.49
N GLU A 180 2.06 -6.90 -7.97
CA GLU A 180 1.59 -7.94 -7.06
C GLU A 180 1.16 -9.16 -7.89
N SER A 181 1.73 -10.34 -7.62
CA SER A 181 1.44 -11.56 -8.41
C SER A 181 -0.04 -11.95 -8.46
N VAL A 182 -0.85 -11.51 -7.50
CA VAL A 182 -2.31 -11.70 -7.47
C VAL A 182 -2.97 -11.07 -8.71
N LEU A 183 -2.36 -10.03 -9.29
CA LEU A 183 -2.80 -9.44 -10.56
C LEU A 183 -2.65 -10.38 -11.75
N LEU A 184 -1.71 -11.32 -11.70
CA LEU A 184 -1.37 -12.19 -12.83
C LEU A 184 -2.11 -13.54 -12.81
N GLY A 185 -2.95 -13.79 -11.79
CA GLY A 185 -3.83 -14.96 -11.72
C GLY A 185 -3.08 -16.27 -11.98
N ALA A 186 -3.60 -17.09 -12.92
CA ALA A 186 -3.02 -18.38 -13.31
C ALA A 186 -1.57 -18.29 -13.86
N SER A 187 -1.11 -17.11 -14.31
CA SER A 187 0.27 -16.91 -14.81
C SER A 187 1.32 -16.79 -13.70
N SER A 188 0.89 -16.68 -12.44
CA SER A 188 1.78 -16.66 -11.26
C SER A 188 2.39 -18.03 -10.93
N GLY A 189 1.77 -19.12 -11.43
CA GLY A 189 2.02 -20.50 -10.98
C GLY A 189 1.33 -20.80 -9.65
N ALA A 190 1.25 -22.07 -9.26
CA ALA A 190 0.55 -22.56 -8.06
C ALA A 190 1.24 -22.21 -6.71
N CYS A 191 1.92 -21.07 -6.64
CA CYS A 191 2.71 -20.67 -5.48
C CYS A 191 1.98 -19.61 -4.65
N ALA A 192 2.36 -19.51 -3.36
CA ALA A 192 1.97 -18.42 -2.49
C ALA A 192 2.19 -17.07 -3.17
N PRO A 193 1.33 -16.08 -2.89
CA PRO A 193 1.39 -14.82 -3.59
C PRO A 193 2.71 -14.10 -3.23
N HIS A 194 3.34 -13.52 -4.23
CA HIS A 194 4.67 -12.92 -4.17
C HIS A 194 4.74 -11.61 -4.95
N TYR A 195 5.88 -10.92 -4.85
CA TYR A 195 6.17 -9.71 -5.61
C TYR A 195 6.87 -10.04 -6.92
N GLN A 196 6.44 -9.38 -8.01
CA GLN A 196 7.15 -9.36 -9.29
C GLN A 196 7.72 -7.96 -9.49
N VAL A 197 9.04 -7.89 -9.65
CA VAL A 197 9.77 -6.63 -9.76
C VAL A 197 10.46 -6.62 -11.11
N PHE A 198 10.13 -5.63 -11.93
CA PHE A 198 10.75 -5.37 -13.22
C PHE A 198 11.78 -4.26 -13.03
N VAL A 199 13.03 -4.52 -13.43
CA VAL A 199 14.13 -3.56 -13.31
C VAL A 199 14.80 -3.34 -14.65
N GLU A 200 15.06 -2.08 -14.97
CA GLU A 200 15.90 -1.68 -16.09
C GLU A 200 17.27 -1.32 -15.51
N LEU A 201 18.28 -2.10 -15.87
CA LEU A 201 19.65 -1.93 -15.42
C LEU A 201 20.56 -1.58 -16.59
N ARG A 202 21.52 -0.70 -16.35
CA ARG A 202 22.64 -0.47 -17.26
C ARG A 202 23.87 -1.21 -16.75
N GLY A 203 24.59 -1.88 -17.66
CA GLY A 203 25.85 -2.56 -17.36
C GLY A 203 25.73 -4.06 -17.01
N LEU A 204 24.50 -4.58 -16.88
CA LEU A 204 24.24 -6.01 -16.74
C LEU A 204 23.38 -6.49 -17.91
N ARG A 205 23.78 -7.63 -18.50
CA ARG A 205 23.02 -8.29 -19.57
C ARG A 205 22.02 -9.30 -19.02
N ASP A 206 22.37 -9.97 -17.93
CA ASP A 206 21.53 -10.96 -17.26
C ASP A 206 21.71 -10.91 -15.73
N LEU A 207 20.69 -11.42 -15.02
CA LEU A 207 20.69 -11.56 -13.57
C LEU A 207 20.88 -13.03 -13.17
N SER A 208 21.96 -13.33 -12.46
CA SER A 208 22.19 -14.66 -11.88
C SER A 208 21.20 -14.94 -10.73
N GLU A 209 20.97 -16.21 -10.43
CA GLU A 209 20.04 -16.62 -9.36
C GLU A 209 20.44 -15.99 -8.02
N GLY A 210 21.74 -16.00 -7.70
CA GLY A 210 22.28 -15.36 -6.50
C GLY A 210 22.02 -13.84 -6.44
N GLN A 211 22.02 -13.14 -7.58
CA GLN A 211 21.67 -11.72 -7.62
C GLN A 211 20.19 -11.49 -7.33
N ARG A 212 19.31 -12.36 -7.84
CA ARG A 212 17.86 -12.28 -7.59
C ARG A 212 17.53 -12.47 -6.11
N TYR A 213 18.19 -13.42 -5.44
CA TYR A 213 18.01 -13.64 -3.99
C TYR A 213 18.49 -12.48 -3.12
N LYS A 214 19.49 -11.70 -3.57
CA LYS A 214 19.98 -10.54 -2.79
C LYS A 214 18.88 -9.49 -2.55
N LEU A 215 18.03 -9.24 -3.54
CA LEU A 215 16.92 -8.29 -3.35
C LEU A 215 15.91 -8.81 -2.33
N ASP A 216 15.54 -10.10 -2.42
CA ASP A 216 14.64 -10.72 -1.45
C ASP A 216 15.23 -10.67 -0.04
N HIS A 217 16.53 -10.94 0.10
CA HIS A 217 17.24 -10.85 1.38
C HIS A 217 17.23 -9.43 1.96
N CYS A 218 17.55 -8.40 1.16
CA CYS A 218 17.50 -7.01 1.62
C CYS A 218 16.11 -6.60 2.11
N LEU A 219 15.05 -7.06 1.45
CA LEU A 219 13.68 -6.81 1.91
C LEU A 219 13.35 -7.54 3.22
N GLN A 220 13.83 -8.77 3.39
CA GLN A 220 13.65 -9.49 4.65
C GLN A 220 14.37 -8.80 5.83
N GLU A 221 15.53 -8.19 5.60
CA GLU A 221 16.22 -7.40 6.62
C GLU A 221 15.48 -6.10 6.96
N ASP A 222 14.98 -5.39 5.94
CA ASP A 222 14.37 -4.07 6.13
C ASP A 222 12.93 -4.14 6.65
N PHE A 223 12.24 -5.27 6.43
CA PHE A 223 10.83 -5.44 6.75
C PHE A 223 10.58 -6.72 7.56
N PRO A 224 10.55 -6.64 8.90
CA PRO A 224 10.30 -7.80 9.77
C PRO A 224 9.00 -8.54 9.47
N THR A 225 7.94 -7.81 9.10
CA THR A 225 6.64 -8.40 8.72
C THR A 225 6.76 -9.22 7.43
N TYR A 226 7.45 -8.68 6.42
CA TYR A 226 7.73 -9.41 5.17
C TYR A 226 8.55 -10.68 5.45
N LYS A 227 9.63 -10.56 6.24
CA LYS A 227 10.43 -11.71 6.67
C LYS A 227 9.61 -12.79 7.38
N SER A 228 8.73 -12.39 8.29
CA SER A 228 7.86 -13.34 9.01
C SER A 228 6.92 -14.08 8.05
N PHE A 229 6.27 -13.37 7.13
CA PHE A 229 5.39 -13.99 6.15
C PHE A 229 6.13 -14.85 5.12
N ARG A 230 7.34 -14.45 4.75
CA ARG A 230 8.21 -15.22 3.86
C ARG A 230 8.69 -16.53 4.50
N PHE A 231 9.05 -16.48 5.78
CA PHE A 231 9.42 -17.65 6.58
C PHE A 231 8.24 -18.60 6.78
N LYS A 232 7.03 -18.07 7.02
CA LYS A 232 5.79 -18.85 7.16
C LYS A 232 5.27 -19.44 5.83
N GLY A 233 5.91 -19.13 4.69
CA GLY A 233 5.44 -19.51 3.36
C GLY A 233 4.13 -18.83 2.93
N SER A 234 3.67 -17.81 3.68
CA SER A 234 2.47 -17.02 3.33
C SER A 234 2.73 -16.07 2.17
N ILE A 235 3.98 -15.65 1.98
CA ILE A 235 4.47 -14.91 0.82
C ILE A 235 5.52 -15.78 0.11
N GLY A 236 5.41 -15.90 -1.20
CA GLY A 236 6.36 -16.64 -2.04
C GLY A 236 7.66 -15.86 -2.31
N PRO A 237 8.68 -16.49 -2.92
CA PRO A 237 9.91 -15.81 -3.32
C PRO A 237 9.63 -14.65 -4.27
N LEU A 238 10.26 -13.50 -4.02
CA LEU A 238 10.23 -12.38 -4.94
C LEU A 238 10.84 -12.78 -6.29
N ARG A 239 10.16 -12.45 -7.39
CA ARG A 239 10.66 -12.66 -8.76
C ARG A 239 11.14 -11.34 -9.33
N LEU A 240 12.43 -11.29 -9.64
CA LEU A 240 13.08 -10.15 -10.26
C LEU A 240 13.24 -10.41 -11.76
N HIS A 241 12.77 -9.49 -12.59
CA HIS A 241 12.79 -9.55 -14.05
C HIS A 241 13.62 -8.39 -14.59
N LEU A 242 14.61 -8.69 -15.43
CA LEU A 242 15.37 -7.68 -16.15
C LEU A 242 14.59 -7.30 -17.43
N VAL A 243 14.36 -6.01 -17.65
CA VAL A 243 13.73 -5.52 -18.88
C VAL A 243 14.76 -4.88 -19.81
N ALA A 244 14.44 -4.86 -21.11
CA ALA A 244 15.27 -4.24 -22.12
C ALA A 244 15.41 -2.72 -21.88
N ALA A 245 16.53 -2.16 -22.31
CA ALA A 245 16.76 -0.72 -22.23
C ALA A 245 15.65 0.05 -22.97
N GLY A 246 15.12 1.10 -22.32
CA GLY A 246 14.03 1.91 -22.83
C GLY A 246 12.64 1.25 -22.76
N ALA A 247 12.48 0.10 -22.11
CA ALA A 247 11.17 -0.53 -21.94
C ALA A 247 10.21 0.36 -21.13
N PHE A 248 10.68 0.98 -20.05
CA PHE A 248 9.86 1.88 -19.24
C PHE A 248 9.54 3.20 -19.96
N ALA A 249 10.39 3.64 -20.89
CA ALA A 249 10.08 4.79 -21.75
C ALA A 249 8.88 4.49 -22.66
N ARG A 250 8.87 3.33 -23.32
CA ARG A 250 7.72 2.89 -24.13
C ARG A 250 6.46 2.68 -23.30
N LEU A 251 6.61 2.14 -22.09
CA LEU A 251 5.48 1.95 -21.18
C LEU A 251 4.87 3.28 -20.73
N ARG A 252 5.69 4.32 -20.52
CA ARG A 252 5.22 5.69 -20.24
C ARG A 252 4.44 6.28 -21.43
N GLU A 253 4.96 6.10 -22.64
CA GLU A 253 4.29 6.55 -23.86
C GLU A 253 2.93 5.86 -24.04
N ALA A 254 2.88 4.54 -23.85
CA ALA A 254 1.64 3.76 -23.93
C ALA A 254 0.63 4.11 -22.82
N ALA A 255 1.10 4.50 -21.63
CA ALA A 255 0.24 4.89 -20.52
C ALA A 255 -0.41 6.28 -20.69
N GLY A 256 0.10 7.12 -21.60
CA GLY A 256 -0.53 8.39 -22.02
C GLY A 256 -0.78 9.43 -20.92
N ARG A 257 -0.09 9.34 -19.76
CA ARG A 257 -0.35 10.23 -18.60
C ARG A 257 0.79 11.23 -18.36
N PRO A 258 0.49 12.53 -18.11
CA PRO A 258 1.47 13.54 -17.76
C PRO A 258 1.95 13.49 -16.29
N ARG A 259 1.64 12.42 -15.53
CA ARG A 259 2.01 12.25 -14.13
C ARG A 259 3.23 11.30 -14.00
N PRO A 260 4.05 11.43 -12.94
CA PRO A 260 5.10 10.45 -12.68
C PRO A 260 4.49 9.04 -12.64
N MET A 261 5.08 8.14 -13.42
CA MET A 261 4.54 6.80 -13.62
C MET A 261 4.43 6.06 -12.28
N PRO A 262 3.28 5.45 -11.96
CA PRO A 262 3.15 4.67 -10.72
C PRO A 262 4.14 3.50 -10.75
N ARG A 263 4.96 3.38 -9.71
CA ARG A 263 5.93 2.30 -9.55
C ARG A 263 5.28 1.00 -9.13
N VAL A 264 4.09 1.06 -8.53
CA VAL A 264 3.27 -0.11 -8.23
C VAL A 264 2.16 -0.19 -9.27
N LEU A 265 2.29 -1.11 -10.21
CA LEU A 265 1.30 -1.32 -11.27
C LEU A 265 0.21 -2.24 -10.75
N ARG A 266 -1.03 -1.75 -10.79
CA ARG A 266 -2.24 -2.48 -10.36
C ARG A 266 -3.23 -2.76 -11.48
N GLU A 267 -2.88 -2.44 -12.73
CA GLU A 267 -3.73 -2.61 -13.90
C GLU A 267 -3.19 -3.71 -14.82
N ARG A 268 -4.00 -4.75 -15.07
CA ARG A 268 -3.62 -5.88 -15.96
C ARG A 268 -3.28 -5.45 -17.38
N ARG A 269 -3.90 -4.38 -17.88
CA ARG A 269 -3.70 -3.88 -19.27
C ARG A 269 -2.28 -3.39 -19.55
N LEU A 270 -1.56 -2.97 -18.52
CA LEU A 270 -0.17 -2.49 -18.64
C LEU A 270 0.86 -3.62 -18.52
N LEU A 271 0.40 -4.86 -18.33
CA LEU A 271 1.23 -6.05 -18.11
C LEU A 271 1.17 -7.04 -19.30
N ALA A 272 0.37 -6.75 -20.32
CA ALA A 272 0.25 -7.53 -21.56
C ALA A 272 1.22 -6.98 -22.62
#